data_AF-X1DDM6-F1
#
_entry.id   AF-X1DDM6-F1
#
_cell.length_a   1.000
_cell.length_b   1.000
_cell.length_c   1.000
_cell.angle_alpha   90.00
_cell.angle_beta   90.00
_cell.angle_gamma   90.00
#
_symmetry.space_group_name_H-M   'P 1'
#
loop_
_entity.id
_entity.type
_entity.pdbx_description
1 polymer ?
#
loop_
_entity_poly.entity_id
_entity_poly.type
_entity_poly.pdbx_seq_one_letter_code
_entity_poly.pdbx_strand_id
1 'polypeptide(L)'
;ETVEKFEEMRVYDRFHGSIQDAKKFTTIILIFMLLMGLFITYVIFNRYVYNQKQQIGTLMTFGYKKSDITKYFLNIFILISVITIPLSLLIGYTVGWAILGVIVSNLANLPMSSLDFIFLPEIVYIGLSLGFFITFVSLFIPVFSIKKMNTADLVYGQSKAKFSILRIRKSLKSKKRVFHNLIYRNLLRNKKRLLFTTVAMTFSLLIISATQTIVDSMDYNVGRVFKSGNNDTQANEIWDLNVDFQNSVNMSYFNNTVDQISGINGINESQVYVKGLITAKGEE
;
A
#
# COMPACT_ATOMS: atom_id res chain seq x y z
N GLU A 1 -36.16 -2.88 -32.22
CA GLU A 1 -35.07 -2.82 -31.23
C GLU A 1 -33.73 -2.78 -31.95
N THR A 2 -32.98 -1.69 -31.81
CA THR A 2 -31.57 -1.67 -32.19
C THR A 2 -30.80 -2.23 -31.00
N VAL A 3 -30.32 -3.47 -31.12
CA VAL A 3 -29.46 -4.09 -30.12
C VAL A 3 -28.11 -3.38 -30.20
N GLU A 4 -27.88 -2.41 -29.32
CA GLU A 4 -26.57 -1.77 -29.15
C GLU A 4 -25.54 -2.84 -28.80
N LYS A 5 -24.36 -2.78 -29.43
CA LYS A 5 -23.27 -3.70 -29.10
C LYS A 5 -22.91 -3.54 -27.64
N PHE A 6 -22.56 -4.65 -26.97
CA PHE A 6 -22.18 -4.64 -25.54
C PHE A 6 -21.07 -3.62 -25.22
N GLU A 7 -20.20 -3.34 -26.19
CA GLU A 7 -19.11 -2.35 -26.12
C GLU A 7 -19.58 -0.89 -26.11
N GLU A 8 -20.76 -0.57 -26.66
CA GLU A 8 -21.35 0.78 -26.72
C GLU A 8 -22.25 1.09 -25.51
N MET A 9 -22.49 0.08 -24.67
CA MET A 9 -23.38 0.20 -23.52
C MET A 9 -22.69 0.99 -22.41
N ARG A 10 -23.32 2.05 -21.87
CA ARG A 10 -22.82 2.87 -20.74
C ARG A 10 -22.41 2.07 -19.49
N VAL A 11 -22.87 0.83 -19.39
CA VAL A 11 -22.48 -0.13 -18.36
C VAL A 11 -21.05 -0.64 -18.60
N TYR A 12 -20.67 -0.97 -19.83
CA TYR A 12 -19.33 -1.41 -20.21
C TYR A 12 -18.29 -0.32 -19.94
N ASP A 13 -18.53 0.93 -20.36
CA ASP A 13 -17.63 2.06 -20.10
C ASP A 13 -17.39 2.29 -18.59
N ARG A 14 -18.44 2.13 -17.76
CA ARG A 14 -18.32 2.24 -16.30
C ARG A 14 -17.52 1.09 -15.69
N PHE A 15 -17.70 -0.14 -16.16
CA PHE A 15 -16.88 -1.27 -15.74
C PHE A 15 -15.43 -1.16 -16.21
N HIS A 16 -15.21 -0.67 -17.43
CA HIS A 16 -13.86 -0.50 -17.96
C HIS A 16 -13.11 0.61 -17.22
N GLY A 17 -13.79 1.73 -16.92
CA GLY A 17 -13.28 2.80 -16.09
C GLY A 17 -12.93 2.34 -14.67
N SER A 18 -13.82 1.59 -14.01
CA SER A 18 -13.57 1.11 -12.64
C SER A 18 -12.40 0.12 -12.56
N ILE A 19 -12.23 -0.75 -13.56
CA ILE A 19 -11.05 -1.63 -13.66
C ILE A 19 -9.78 -0.81 -13.87
N GLN A 20 -9.82 0.24 -14.70
CA GLN A 20 -8.66 1.09 -14.94
C GLN A 20 -8.24 1.86 -13.69
N ASP A 21 -9.20 2.38 -12.93
CA ASP A 21 -8.94 3.09 -11.68
C ASP A 21 -8.42 2.15 -10.60
N ALA A 22 -8.98 0.94 -10.49
CA ALA A 22 -8.44 -0.11 -9.62
C ALA A 22 -6.99 -0.45 -9.97
N LYS A 23 -6.67 -0.63 -11.27
CA LYS A 23 -5.28 -0.88 -11.73
C LYS A 23 -4.32 0.24 -11.36
N LYS A 24 -4.72 1.50 -11.53
CA LYS A 24 -3.91 2.67 -11.15
C LYS A 24 -3.64 2.67 -9.65
N PHE A 25 -4.68 2.47 -8.83
CA PHE A 25 -4.57 2.43 -7.37
C PHE A 25 -3.64 1.30 -6.91
N THR A 26 -3.82 0.09 -7.45
CA THR A 26 -2.96 -1.06 -7.16
C THR A 26 -1.51 -0.80 -7.56
N THR A 27 -1.27 -0.17 -8.71
CA THR A 27 0.09 0.14 -9.18
C THR A 27 0.79 1.12 -8.25
N ILE A 28 0.09 2.17 -7.80
CA ILE A 28 0.65 3.14 -6.85
C ILE A 28 1.03 2.44 -5.53
N ILE A 29 0.12 1.62 -4.98
CA ILE A 29 0.40 0.87 -3.73
C ILE A 29 1.59 -0.06 -3.91
N LEU A 30 1.67 -0.79 -5.03
CA LEU A 30 2.78 -1.69 -5.34
C LEU A 30 4.12 -0.96 -5.37
N ILE A 31 4.18 0.20 -6.04
CA ILE A 31 5.39 1.02 -6.10
C ILE A 31 5.81 1.46 -4.70
N PHE A 32 4.87 1.93 -3.88
CA PHE A 32 5.14 2.33 -2.49
C PHE A 32 5.65 1.17 -1.64
N MET A 33 5.03 -0.01 -1.74
CA MET A 33 5.46 -1.21 -1.02
C MET A 33 6.87 -1.65 -1.44
N LEU A 34 7.16 -1.60 -2.74
CA LEU A 34 8.47 -1.93 -3.29
C LEU A 34 9.55 -0.98 -2.75
N LEU A 35 9.30 0.33 -2.81
CA LEU A 35 10.21 1.35 -2.27
C LEU A 35 10.44 1.17 -0.77
N MET A 36 9.39 0.87 -0.01
CA MET A 36 9.49 0.62 1.42
C MET A 36 10.32 -0.65 1.71
N GLY A 37 10.08 -1.73 0.98
CA GLY A 37 10.85 -2.97 1.09
C GLY A 37 12.34 -2.75 0.79
N LEU A 38 12.65 -2.01 -0.28
CA LEU A 38 14.01 -1.62 -0.62
C LEU A 38 14.66 -0.81 0.52
N PHE A 39 13.94 0.17 1.06
CA PHE A 39 14.45 1.02 2.13
C PHE A 39 14.74 0.23 3.42
N ILE A 40 13.80 -0.60 3.86
CA ILE A 40 13.93 -1.39 5.08
C ILE A 40 15.09 -2.40 4.95
N THR A 41 15.14 -3.14 3.84
CA THR A 41 16.21 -4.11 3.59
C THR A 41 17.57 -3.43 3.52
N TYR A 42 17.67 -2.27 2.86
CA TYR A 42 18.89 -1.47 2.83
C TYR A 42 19.33 -1.05 4.24
N VAL A 43 18.43 -0.58 5.11
CA VAL A 43 18.77 -0.19 6.48
C VAL A 43 19.31 -1.37 7.28
N ILE A 44 18.69 -2.55 7.14
CA ILE A 44 19.11 -3.78 7.80
C ILE A 44 20.50 -4.20 7.32
N PHE A 45 20.72 -4.31 6.01
CA PHE A 45 22.02 -4.69 5.46
C PHE A 45 23.11 -3.68 5.79
N ASN A 46 22.81 -2.37 5.71
CA ASN A 46 23.75 -1.34 6.08
C ASN A 46 24.15 -1.44 7.56
N ARG A 47 23.20 -1.74 8.46
CA ARG A 47 23.50 -1.99 9.87
C ARG A 47 24.34 -3.26 10.05
N TYR A 48 23.99 -4.35 9.36
CA TYR A 48 24.71 -5.62 9.41
C TYR A 48 26.18 -5.45 9.00
N VAL A 49 26.41 -4.84 7.85
CA VAL A 49 27.73 -4.55 7.29
C VAL A 49 28.52 -3.60 8.21
N TYR A 50 27.87 -2.57 8.79
CA TYR A 50 28.51 -1.66 9.73
C TYR A 50 28.93 -2.33 11.04
N ASN A 51 28.13 -3.27 11.55
CA ASN A 51 28.46 -4.02 12.77
C ASN A 51 29.69 -4.93 12.57
N GLN A 52 29.94 -5.40 11.34
CA GLN A 52 31.11 -6.21 11.00
C GLN A 52 32.33 -5.40 10.57
N LYS A 53 32.24 -4.06 10.58
CA LYS A 53 33.31 -3.17 10.09
C LYS A 53 34.69 -3.47 10.71
N GLN A 54 34.73 -3.76 12.01
CA GLN A 54 35.98 -4.05 12.72
C GLN A 54 36.56 -5.42 12.34
N GLN A 55 35.71 -6.44 12.16
CA GLN A 55 36.10 -7.77 11.67
C GLN A 55 36.63 -7.71 10.22
N ILE A 56 36.01 -6.88 9.39
CA ILE A 56 36.49 -6.61 8.04
C ILE A 56 37.87 -5.94 8.07
N GLY A 57 38.09 -5.02 9.02
CA GLY A 57 39.38 -4.38 9.27
C GLY A 57 40.47 -5.39 9.62
N THR A 58 40.20 -6.30 10.56
CA THR A 58 41.18 -7.33 10.96
C THR A 58 41.50 -8.29 9.82
N LEU A 59 40.51 -8.71 9.02
CA LEU A 59 40.76 -9.52 7.82
C LEU A 59 41.68 -8.81 6.83
N MET A 60 41.47 -7.52 6.55
CA MET A 60 42.38 -6.76 5.67
C MET A 60 43.80 -6.62 6.23
N THR A 61 43.98 -6.59 7.56
CA THR A 61 45.33 -6.60 8.14
C THR A 61 46.06 -7.92 7.95
N PHE A 62 45.34 -9.04 7.84
CA PHE A 62 45.90 -10.34 7.47
C PHE A 62 46.16 -10.49 5.96
N GLY A 63 45.97 -9.44 5.16
CA GLY A 63 46.28 -9.44 3.73
C GLY A 63 45.11 -9.78 2.79
N TYR A 64 43.89 -9.93 3.31
CA TYR A 64 42.70 -10.14 2.47
C TYR A 64 42.42 -8.91 1.58
N LYS A 65 42.05 -9.15 0.32
CA LYS A 65 41.73 -8.07 -0.62
C LYS A 65 40.29 -7.59 -0.42
N LYS A 66 40.03 -6.33 -0.79
CA LYS A 66 38.67 -5.75 -0.81
C LYS A 66 37.69 -6.54 -1.71
N SER A 67 38.19 -7.23 -2.73
CA SER A 67 37.42 -8.15 -3.57
C SER A 67 36.87 -9.34 -2.78
N ASP A 68 37.68 -9.88 -1.86
CA ASP A 68 37.36 -11.11 -1.13
C ASP A 68 36.24 -10.84 -0.12
N ILE A 69 36.29 -9.67 0.52
CA ILE A 69 35.20 -9.16 1.37
C ILE A 69 33.89 -9.03 0.58
N THR A 70 33.96 -8.61 -0.69
CA THR A 70 32.75 -8.48 -1.53
C THR A 70 32.15 -9.83 -1.82
N LYS A 71 33.01 -10.79 -2.20
CA LYS A 71 32.60 -12.16 -2.51
C LYS A 71 31.98 -12.82 -1.29
N TYR A 72 32.54 -12.58 -0.10
CA TYR A 72 31.97 -13.05 1.17
C TYR A 72 30.53 -12.57 1.36
N PHE A 73 30.28 -11.26 1.27
CA PHE A 73 28.92 -10.73 1.42
C PHE A 73 27.99 -11.17 0.29
N LEU A 74 28.49 -11.29 -0.94
CA LEU A 74 27.70 -11.76 -2.08
C LEU A 74 27.27 -13.23 -1.91
N ASN A 75 28.14 -14.09 -1.40
CA ASN A 75 27.82 -15.49 -1.13
C ASN A 75 26.77 -15.64 -0.03
N ILE A 76 26.89 -14.85 1.05
CA ILE A 76 25.88 -14.80 2.11
C ILE A 76 24.53 -14.36 1.55
N PHE A 77 24.54 -13.33 0.70
CA PHE A 77 23.34 -12.85 0.03
C PHE A 77 22.70 -13.93 -0.85
N ILE A 78 23.49 -14.63 -1.67
CA ILE A 78 22.98 -15.71 -2.53
C ILE A 78 22.30 -16.78 -1.65
N LEU A 79 22.97 -17.25 -0.59
CA LEU A 79 22.40 -18.24 0.33
C LEU A 79 21.08 -17.79 0.95
N ILE A 80 21.02 -16.54 1.43
CA ILE A 80 19.80 -15.98 2.04
C ILE A 80 18.69 -15.83 0.98
N SER A 81 19.02 -15.35 -0.22
CA SER A 81 18.06 -15.09 -1.29
C SER A 81 17.40 -16.38 -1.80
N VAL A 82 18.18 -17.47 -1.92
CA VAL A 82 17.69 -18.77 -2.39
C VAL A 82 16.64 -19.35 -1.43
N ILE A 83 16.74 -19.07 -0.13
CA ILE A 83 15.78 -19.57 0.87
C ILE A 83 14.61 -18.59 1.03
N THR A 84 14.92 -17.30 1.13
CA THR A 84 13.94 -16.29 1.52
C THR A 84 12.96 -15.97 0.40
N ILE A 85 13.43 -15.88 -0.86
CA ILE A 85 12.55 -15.48 -1.97
C ILE A 85 11.46 -16.54 -2.21
N PRO A 86 11.76 -17.85 -2.33
CA PRO A 86 10.71 -18.87 -2.47
C PRO A 86 9.76 -18.90 -1.28
N LEU A 87 10.29 -18.79 -0.05
CA LEU A 87 9.47 -18.77 1.16
C LEU A 87 8.51 -17.57 1.18
N SER A 88 8.98 -16.39 0.78
CA SER A 88 8.15 -15.18 0.71
C SER A 88 7.07 -15.26 -0.37
N LEU A 89 7.38 -15.87 -1.52
CA LEU A 89 6.40 -16.09 -2.59
C LEU A 89 5.32 -17.08 -2.15
N LEU A 90 5.70 -18.18 -1.49
CA LEU A 90 4.77 -19.17 -0.97
C LEU A 90 3.81 -18.54 0.04
N ILE A 91 4.35 -17.79 1.01
CA ILE A 91 3.54 -17.12 2.03
C ILE A 91 2.67 -16.03 1.40
N GLY A 92 3.22 -15.19 0.53
CA GLY A 92 2.46 -14.13 -0.12
C GLY A 92 1.31 -14.66 -0.98
N TYR A 93 1.55 -15.74 -1.71
CA TYR A 93 0.55 -16.36 -2.57
C TYR A 93 -0.57 -17.04 -1.77
N THR A 94 -0.22 -17.79 -0.72
CA THR A 94 -1.20 -18.44 0.17
C THR A 94 -2.08 -17.45 0.91
N VAL A 95 -1.47 -16.38 1.46
CA VAL A 95 -2.22 -15.30 2.13
C VAL A 95 -3.08 -14.53 1.14
N GLY A 96 -2.54 -14.22 -0.05
CA GLY A 96 -3.29 -13.55 -1.11
C GLY A 96 -4.53 -14.33 -1.52
N TRP A 97 -4.40 -15.64 -1.71
CA TRP A 97 -5.52 -16.54 -2.04
C TRP A 97 -6.57 -16.59 -0.91
N ALA A 98 -6.13 -16.69 0.35
CA ALA A 98 -7.04 -16.68 1.49
C ALA A 98 -7.84 -15.36 1.59
N ILE A 99 -7.19 -14.21 1.40
CA ILE A 99 -7.85 -12.90 1.42
C ILE A 99 -8.85 -12.75 0.27
N LEU A 100 -8.45 -13.12 -0.95
CA LEU A 100 -9.33 -13.12 -2.13
C LEU A 100 -10.58 -13.96 -1.88
N GLY A 101 -10.38 -15.12 -1.26
CA GLY A 101 -11.43 -16.00 -0.81
C GLY A 101 -12.47 -15.34 0.06
N VAL A 102 -12.02 -14.71 1.14
CA VAL A 102 -12.89 -13.98 2.07
C VAL A 102 -13.61 -12.83 1.37
N ILE A 103 -12.94 -12.09 0.48
CA ILE A 103 -13.55 -10.98 -0.24
C ILE A 103 -14.67 -11.49 -1.15
N VAL A 104 -14.39 -12.50 -1.98
CA VAL A 104 -15.38 -13.01 -2.94
C VAL A 104 -16.54 -13.70 -2.23
N SER A 105 -16.28 -14.44 -1.15
CA SER A 105 -17.35 -15.07 -0.38
C SER A 105 -18.30 -14.06 0.25
N ASN A 106 -17.79 -12.91 0.69
CA ASN A 106 -18.61 -11.85 1.30
C ASN A 106 -19.30 -10.95 0.26
N LEU A 107 -18.68 -10.69 -0.90
CA LEU A 107 -19.23 -9.78 -1.91
C LEU A 107 -20.18 -10.47 -2.90
N ALA A 108 -19.87 -11.69 -3.30
CA ALA A 108 -20.61 -12.41 -4.35
C ALA A 108 -21.47 -13.55 -3.82
N ASN A 109 -21.45 -13.83 -2.50
CA ASN A 109 -22.05 -15.02 -1.88
C ASN A 109 -21.65 -16.34 -2.57
N LEU A 110 -20.50 -16.35 -3.25
CA LEU A 110 -19.98 -17.53 -3.91
C LEU A 110 -19.14 -18.34 -2.91
N PRO A 111 -19.35 -19.66 -2.80
CA PRO A 111 -18.54 -20.49 -1.92
C PRO A 111 -17.09 -20.51 -2.42
N MET A 112 -16.13 -20.48 -1.48
CA MET A 112 -14.70 -20.54 -1.73
C MET A 112 -14.29 -21.64 -2.73
N SER A 113 -15.03 -22.76 -2.75
CA SER A 113 -14.81 -23.91 -3.63
C SER A 113 -15.06 -23.65 -5.12
N SER A 114 -15.72 -22.55 -5.46
CA SER A 114 -15.98 -22.13 -6.85
C SER A 114 -14.90 -21.21 -7.42
N LEU A 115 -13.90 -20.83 -6.62
CA LEU A 115 -12.75 -20.05 -7.08
C LEU A 115 -11.72 -20.97 -7.72
N ASP A 116 -11.60 -20.88 -9.03
CA ASP A 116 -10.53 -21.57 -9.75
C ASP A 116 -9.17 -21.05 -9.34
N PHE A 117 -8.27 -21.99 -9.07
CA PHE A 117 -6.88 -21.71 -8.75
C PHE A 117 -6.13 -21.31 -10.03
N ILE A 118 -6.01 -20.00 -10.27
CA ILE A 118 -5.27 -19.49 -11.42
C ILE A 118 -3.80 -19.31 -11.03
N PHE A 119 -2.96 -20.23 -11.50
CA PHE A 119 -1.51 -20.09 -11.42
C PHE A 119 -0.99 -19.42 -12.68
N LEU A 120 -0.53 -18.17 -12.57
CA LEU A 120 0.13 -17.44 -13.66
C LEU A 120 1.65 -17.48 -13.46
N PRO A 121 2.40 -18.28 -14.22
CA PRO A 121 3.86 -18.41 -14.07
C PRO A 121 4.59 -17.08 -14.30
N GLU A 122 4.08 -16.25 -15.20
CA GLU A 122 4.67 -14.94 -15.53
C GLU A 122 4.81 -14.04 -14.30
N ILE A 123 3.80 -14.01 -13.43
CA ILE A 123 3.80 -13.19 -12.20
C ILE A 123 4.85 -13.70 -11.22
N VAL A 124 5.03 -15.02 -11.14
CA VAL A 124 6.05 -15.64 -10.28
C VAL A 124 7.44 -15.27 -10.76
N TYR A 125 7.71 -15.33 -12.07
CA TYR A 125 9.02 -14.91 -12.62
C TYR A 125 9.30 -13.43 -12.41
N ILE A 126 8.30 -12.56 -12.61
CA ILE A 126 8.42 -11.13 -12.33
C ILE A 126 8.73 -10.90 -10.85
N GLY A 127 8.01 -11.56 -9.94
CA GLY A 127 8.23 -11.49 -8.50
C GLY A 127 9.61 -11.97 -8.06
N LEU A 128 10.08 -13.10 -8.60
CA LEU A 128 11.44 -13.62 -8.37
C LEU A 128 12.51 -12.61 -8.81
N SER A 129 12.38 -12.09 -10.04
CA SER A 129 13.33 -11.14 -10.61
C SER A 129 13.38 -9.83 -9.82
N LEU A 130 12.22 -9.25 -9.49
CA LEU A 130 12.11 -8.04 -8.68
C LEU A 130 12.66 -8.24 -7.27
N GLY A 131 12.28 -9.35 -6.61
CA GLY A 131 12.75 -9.66 -5.26
C GLY A 131 14.27 -9.81 -5.20
N PHE A 132 14.85 -10.51 -6.17
CA PHE A 132 16.30 -10.64 -6.31
C PHE A 132 16.96 -9.29 -6.57
N PHE A 133 16.43 -8.49 -7.49
CA PHE A 133 16.96 -7.17 -7.83
C PHE A 133 16.98 -6.22 -6.63
N ILE A 134 15.87 -6.12 -5.89
CA ILE A 134 15.74 -5.25 -4.72
C ILE A 134 16.75 -5.65 -3.63
N THR A 135 16.79 -6.93 -3.30
CA THR A 135 17.68 -7.44 -2.25
C THR A 135 19.15 -7.30 -2.63
N PHE A 136 19.49 -7.49 -3.91
CA PHE A 136 20.83 -7.25 -4.45
C PHE A 136 21.24 -5.79 -4.33
N VAL A 137 20.40 -4.85 -4.79
CA VAL A 137 20.67 -3.41 -4.70
C VAL A 137 20.86 -2.97 -3.25
N SER A 138 20.01 -3.46 -2.34
CA SER A 138 20.06 -3.15 -0.91
C SER A 138 21.36 -3.59 -0.23
N LEU A 139 21.95 -4.72 -0.65
CA LEU A 139 23.26 -5.17 -0.17
C LEU A 139 24.44 -4.46 -0.85
N PHE A 140 24.32 -4.22 -2.15
CA PHE A 140 25.41 -3.71 -2.97
C PHE A 140 25.92 -2.35 -2.47
N ILE A 141 24.98 -1.44 -2.15
CA ILE A 141 25.29 -0.09 -1.69
C ILE A 141 26.15 -0.07 -0.41
N PRO A 142 25.78 -0.74 0.71
CA PRO A 142 26.58 -0.73 1.93
C PRO A 142 27.94 -1.42 1.76
N VAL A 143 28.02 -2.52 1.00
CA VAL A 143 29.28 -3.22 0.73
C VAL A 143 30.26 -2.31 -0.05
N PHE A 144 29.77 -1.61 -1.07
CA PHE A 144 30.59 -0.63 -1.80
C PHE A 144 31.01 0.56 -0.93
N SER A 145 30.18 0.95 0.04
CA SER A 145 30.56 2.00 1.00
C SER A 145 31.75 1.59 1.86
N ILE A 146 31.91 0.31 2.22
CA ILE A 146 33.07 -0.17 3.00
C ILE A 146 34.33 -0.23 2.15
N LYS A 147 34.24 -0.66 0.88
CA LYS A 147 35.41 -0.70 -0.02
C LYS A 147 36.14 0.63 -0.13
N LYS A 148 35.40 1.74 -0.05
CA LYS A 148 35.95 3.11 -0.15
C LYS A 148 36.67 3.55 1.13
N MET A 149 36.53 2.83 2.24
CA MET A 149 37.19 3.16 3.50
C MET A 149 38.65 2.69 3.52
N ASN A 150 39.48 3.39 4.28
CA ASN A 150 40.86 3.00 4.52
C ASN A 150 40.93 1.89 5.59
N THR A 151 41.88 0.97 5.46
CA THR A 151 42.05 -0.17 6.38
C THR A 151 42.26 0.28 7.82
N ALA A 152 43.05 1.34 8.03
CA ALA A 152 43.23 1.93 9.36
C ALA A 152 41.90 2.38 10.00
N ASP A 153 41.02 3.02 9.21
CA ASP A 153 39.72 3.50 9.71
C ASP A 153 38.72 2.37 10.02
N LEU A 154 39.00 1.16 9.53
CA LEU A 154 38.20 -0.04 9.78
C LEU A 154 38.65 -0.75 11.06
N VAL A 155 39.96 -0.87 11.27
CA VAL A 155 40.57 -1.54 12.44
C VAL A 155 40.40 -0.72 13.71
N TYR A 156 40.73 0.57 13.65
CA TYR A 156 40.72 1.41 14.86
C TYR A 156 39.32 1.77 15.34
N GLY A 157 38.26 1.44 14.58
CA GLY A 157 36.85 1.55 14.98
C GLY A 157 36.34 2.98 15.25
N GLN A 158 37.24 3.95 15.37
CA GLN A 158 36.90 5.30 15.75
C GLN A 158 36.63 6.12 14.50
N SER A 159 35.45 6.72 14.49
CA SER A 159 35.24 7.89 13.65
C SER A 159 36.40 8.84 13.95
N LYS A 160 37.24 9.15 12.96
CA LYS A 160 37.68 10.53 12.86
C LYS A 160 36.38 11.31 12.90
N ALA A 161 36.08 11.90 14.04
CA ALA A 161 35.11 12.97 14.09
C ALA A 161 35.67 13.95 13.06
N LYS A 162 35.09 13.96 11.85
CA LYS A 162 35.23 15.11 10.97
C LYS A 162 34.60 16.21 11.80
N PHE A 163 35.40 16.86 12.62
CA PHE A 163 35.15 18.18 13.14
C PHE A 163 35.14 19.07 11.89
N SER A 164 34.08 18.98 11.08
CA SER A 164 33.63 20.17 10.39
C SER A 164 33.22 21.06 11.55
N ILE A 165 34.13 21.92 11.96
CA ILE A 165 33.89 22.98 12.91
C ILE A 165 32.80 23.82 12.27
N LEU A 166 31.54 23.42 12.48
CA LEU A 166 30.42 24.30 12.29
C LEU A 166 30.74 25.44 13.26
N ARG A 167 31.12 26.60 12.69
CA ARG A 167 31.21 27.90 13.35
C ARG A 167 29.82 28.31 13.85
N ILE A 168 29.18 27.46 14.65
CA ILE A 168 28.01 27.84 15.42
C ILE A 168 28.59 28.65 16.57
N ARG A 169 28.52 29.97 16.38
CA ARG A 169 28.85 31.05 17.30
C ARG A 169 28.83 30.61 18.77
N LYS A 170 29.92 30.92 19.47
CA LYS A 170 29.95 31.03 20.93
C LYS A 170 28.81 31.95 21.37
N SER A 171 27.70 31.37 21.81
CA SER A 171 26.73 32.04 22.66
C SER A 171 26.53 31.15 23.87
N LEU A 172 27.33 31.40 24.89
CA LEU A 172 27.19 30.87 26.24
C LEU A 172 25.84 31.35 26.80
N LYS A 173 24.79 30.51 26.74
CA LYS A 173 23.60 30.75 27.56
C LYS A 173 23.03 29.44 28.12
N SER A 174 22.85 29.45 29.45
CA SER A 174 22.11 28.54 30.35
C SER A 174 22.51 27.06 30.40
N LYS A 175 22.75 26.55 31.63
CA LYS A 175 22.99 25.11 31.94
C LYS A 175 21.89 24.20 31.37
N LYS A 176 20.63 24.65 31.28
CA LYS A 176 19.52 23.87 30.68
C LYS A 176 19.66 23.70 29.15
N ARG A 177 20.31 24.63 28.44
CA ARG A 177 20.57 24.51 26.98
C ARG A 177 21.73 23.56 26.67
N VAL A 178 22.68 23.38 27.59
CA VAL A 178 23.83 22.49 27.37
C VAL A 178 23.36 21.05 27.17
N PHE A 179 22.46 20.55 28.02
CA PHE A 179 21.92 19.19 27.91
C PHE A 179 21.23 18.94 26.57
N HIS A 180 20.29 19.80 26.18
CA HIS A 180 19.59 19.70 24.88
C HIS A 180 20.55 19.81 23.70
N ASN A 181 21.51 20.75 23.75
CA ASN A 181 22.49 20.90 22.67
C ASN A 181 23.41 19.70 22.53
N LEU A 182 23.73 18.99 23.63
CA LEU A 182 24.49 17.74 23.58
C LEU A 182 23.66 16.63 22.92
N ILE A 183 22.37 16.50 23.23
CA ILE A 183 21.46 15.55 22.58
C ILE A 183 21.34 15.84 21.09
N TYR A 184 21.02 17.08 20.70
CA TYR A 184 20.91 17.47 19.30
C TYR A 184 22.22 17.28 18.53
N ARG A 185 23.38 17.62 19.11
CA ARG A 185 24.68 17.36 18.48
C ARG A 185 24.95 15.86 18.34
N ASN A 186 24.53 15.03 19.30
CA ASN A 186 24.74 13.58 19.23
C ASN A 186 23.86 12.93 18.16
N LEU A 187 22.59 13.33 18.10
CA LEU A 187 21.64 12.93 17.05
C LEU A 187 22.11 13.38 15.65
N LEU A 188 22.51 14.65 15.51
CA LEU A 188 22.99 15.22 14.26
C LEU A 188 24.42 14.80 13.88
N ARG A 189 25.18 14.15 14.78
CA ARG A 189 26.47 13.57 14.44
C ARG A 189 26.32 12.43 13.43
N ASN A 190 25.22 11.67 13.54
CA ASN A 190 24.92 10.53 12.67
C ASN A 190 23.67 10.80 11.83
N LYS A 191 23.68 11.89 11.05
CA LYS A 191 22.53 12.35 10.24
C LYS A 191 21.89 11.24 9.41
N LYS A 192 22.71 10.36 8.81
CA LYS A 192 22.22 9.21 8.03
C LYS A 192 21.39 8.25 8.87
N ARG A 193 21.90 7.85 10.04
CA ARG A 193 21.19 6.93 10.95
C ARG A 193 19.87 7.53 11.41
N LEU A 194 19.88 8.80 11.83
CA LEU A 194 18.67 9.49 12.29
C LEU A 194 17.62 9.56 11.17
N LEU A 195 18.03 9.96 9.97
CA LEU A 195 17.14 10.03 8.81
C LEU A 195 16.53 8.65 8.50
N PHE A 196 17.33 7.59 8.47
CA PHE A 196 16.83 6.24 8.21
C PHE A 196 15.80 5.77 9.24
N THR A 197 16.05 6.01 10.53
CA THR A 197 15.10 5.60 11.59
C THR A 197 13.82 6.42 11.56
N THR A 198 13.91 7.73 11.31
CA THR A 198 12.73 8.60 11.25
C THR A 198 11.87 8.24 10.05
N VAL A 199 12.46 8.05 8.86
CA VAL A 199 11.72 7.67 7.66
C VAL A 199 11.03 6.30 7.83
N ALA A 200 11.71 5.32 8.43
CA ALA A 200 11.10 4.02 8.71
C ALA A 200 9.91 4.14 9.68
N MET A 201 10.04 4.93 10.75
CA MET A 201 8.95 5.17 11.70
C MET A 201 7.78 5.93 11.06
N THR A 202 8.05 6.93 10.22
CA THR A 202 6.99 7.66 9.52
C THR A 202 6.23 6.76 8.55
N PHE A 203 6.91 5.88 7.82
CA PHE A 203 6.23 4.93 6.94
C PHE A 203 5.30 3.98 7.72
N SER A 204 5.76 3.49 8.87
CA SER A 204 4.92 2.66 9.75
C SER A 204 3.65 3.39 10.18
N LEU A 205 3.80 4.63 10.66
CA LEU A 205 2.66 5.46 11.09
C LEU A 205 1.73 5.82 9.92
N LEU A 206 2.29 6.10 8.74
CA LEU A 206 1.51 6.43 7.54
C LEU A 206 0.64 5.26 7.08
N ILE A 207 1.15 4.03 7.13
CA ILE A 207 0.36 2.85 6.77
C ILE A 207 -0.83 2.69 7.71
N ILE A 208 -0.60 2.79 9.02
CA ILE A 208 -1.68 2.69 10.01
C ILE A 208 -2.71 3.81 9.80
N SER A 209 -2.23 5.04 9.61
CA SER A 209 -3.10 6.20 9.36
C SER A 209 -3.90 6.05 8.07
N ALA A 210 -3.30 5.54 7.00
CA ALA A 210 -3.98 5.33 5.72
C ALA A 210 -5.08 4.28 5.85
N THR A 211 -4.81 3.17 6.54
CA THR A 211 -5.81 2.14 6.82
C THR A 211 -6.99 2.71 7.61
N GLN A 212 -6.72 3.47 8.68
CA GLN A 212 -7.78 4.10 9.47
C GLN A 212 -8.58 5.11 8.63
N THR A 213 -7.91 5.92 7.81
CA THR A 213 -8.58 6.88 6.93
C THR A 213 -9.51 6.18 5.95
N ILE A 214 -9.12 5.01 5.42
CA ILE A 214 -9.97 4.20 4.54
C ILE A 214 -11.21 3.71 5.31
N VAL A 215 -11.03 3.15 6.52
CA VAL A 215 -12.14 2.66 7.35
C VAL A 215 -13.09 3.79 7.72
N ASP A 216 -12.57 4.90 8.26
CA ASP A 216 -13.37 6.07 8.65
C ASP A 216 -14.12 6.66 7.44
N SER A 217 -13.47 6.70 6.27
CA SER A 217 -14.12 7.16 5.04
C SER A 217 -15.23 6.20 4.59
N MET A 218 -15.05 4.90 4.73
CA MET A 218 -16.09 3.92 4.42
C MET A 218 -17.28 4.07 5.36
N ASP A 219 -17.02 4.12 6.68
CA ASP A 219 -18.07 4.30 7.69
C ASP A 219 -18.83 5.62 7.50
N TYR A 220 -18.11 6.70 7.18
CA TYR A 220 -18.71 7.99 6.90
C TYR A 220 -19.53 7.99 5.60
N ASN A 221 -19.07 7.33 4.53
CA ASN A 221 -19.83 7.24 3.27
C ASN A 221 -21.06 6.35 3.42
N VAL A 222 -20.96 5.21 4.11
CA VAL A 222 -22.11 4.36 4.46
C VAL A 222 -23.08 5.17 5.31
N GLY A 223 -22.60 5.84 6.36
CA GLY A 223 -23.41 6.73 7.18
C GLY A 223 -24.10 7.83 6.37
N ARG A 224 -23.41 8.46 5.41
CA ARG A 224 -24.00 9.48 4.53
C ARG A 224 -25.08 8.90 3.63
N VAL A 225 -24.82 7.76 2.98
CA VAL A 225 -25.76 7.14 2.04
C VAL A 225 -27.01 6.62 2.78
N PHE A 226 -26.86 6.10 4.00
CA PHE A 226 -27.94 5.44 4.75
C PHE A 226 -28.54 6.26 5.91
N LYS A 227 -27.94 7.38 6.32
CA LYS A 227 -28.47 8.27 7.38
C LYS A 227 -28.81 9.68 6.91
N SER A 228 -28.89 9.94 5.60
CA SER A 228 -29.36 11.24 5.09
C SER A 228 -30.88 11.38 5.28
N GLY A 229 -31.30 11.61 6.53
CA GLY A 229 -32.67 11.94 6.89
C GLY A 229 -32.90 13.42 7.20
N ASN A 230 -31.85 14.19 7.53
CA ASN A 230 -32.06 15.52 8.16
C ASN A 230 -31.24 16.71 7.62
N ASN A 231 -30.29 16.57 6.69
CA ASN A 231 -29.50 17.71 6.20
C ASN A 231 -29.29 17.69 4.68
N ASP A 232 -30.13 18.42 3.93
CA ASP A 232 -29.97 19.04 2.59
C ASP A 232 -29.16 18.33 1.47
N THR A 233 -28.90 17.04 1.59
CA THR A 233 -28.31 16.22 0.52
C THR A 233 -29.20 14.99 0.33
N GLN A 234 -30.21 15.14 -0.53
CA GLN A 234 -31.05 14.06 -1.05
C GLN A 234 -30.18 13.13 -1.93
N ALA A 235 -29.36 12.29 -1.30
CA ALA A 235 -28.47 11.37 -2.02
C ALA A 235 -29.04 9.96 -2.16
N ASN A 236 -30.12 9.62 -1.44
CA ASN A 236 -30.98 8.46 -1.70
C ASN A 236 -32.22 8.60 -0.81
N GLU A 237 -33.41 8.54 -1.41
CA GLU A 237 -34.63 8.33 -0.64
C GLU A 237 -34.60 6.89 -0.10
N ILE A 238 -34.62 6.75 1.22
CA ILE A 238 -34.61 5.45 1.89
C ILE A 238 -36.06 4.99 2.00
N TRP A 239 -36.50 4.16 1.06
CA TRP A 239 -37.81 3.52 1.10
C TRP A 239 -37.71 2.24 1.92
N ASP A 240 -38.53 2.09 2.96
CA ASP A 240 -38.60 0.88 3.79
C ASP A 240 -39.05 -0.35 2.99
N LEU A 241 -39.77 -0.14 1.89
CA LEU A 241 -40.24 -1.17 0.98
C LEU A 241 -40.06 -0.69 -0.48
N ASN A 242 -39.30 -1.42 -1.29
CA ASN A 242 -39.20 -1.18 -2.73
C ASN A 242 -39.80 -2.37 -3.48
N VAL A 243 -40.90 -2.15 -4.20
CA VAL A 243 -41.59 -3.18 -4.99
C VAL A 243 -41.25 -2.95 -6.46
N ASP A 244 -40.39 -3.81 -7.00
CA ASP A 244 -39.98 -3.76 -8.41
C ASP A 244 -40.87 -4.68 -9.25
N PHE A 245 -41.50 -4.13 -10.29
CA PHE A 245 -42.35 -4.87 -11.20
C PHE A 245 -41.54 -5.26 -12.44
N GLN A 246 -41.21 -6.54 -12.56
CA GLN A 246 -40.35 -7.06 -13.64
C GLN A 246 -40.99 -7.01 -15.04
N ASN A 247 -42.29 -6.76 -15.14
CA ASN A 247 -43.03 -6.70 -16.40
C ASN A 247 -43.57 -5.28 -16.65
N SER A 248 -43.72 -4.88 -17.92
CA SER A 248 -44.37 -3.62 -18.28
C SER A 248 -45.85 -3.64 -17.85
N VAL A 249 -46.18 -2.95 -16.78
CA VAL A 249 -47.57 -2.84 -16.29
C VAL A 249 -48.16 -1.48 -16.70
N ASN A 250 -49.44 -1.45 -17.04
CA ASN A 250 -50.13 -0.21 -17.42
C ASN A 250 -50.22 0.75 -16.21
N MET A 251 -49.91 2.03 -16.43
CA MET A 251 -49.79 3.08 -15.39
C MET A 251 -51.04 3.21 -14.50
N SER A 252 -52.22 2.86 -15.03
CA SER A 252 -53.46 2.87 -14.25
C SER A 252 -53.50 1.86 -13.10
N TYR A 253 -52.77 0.73 -13.19
CA TYR A 253 -52.70 -0.25 -12.11
C TYR A 253 -51.77 0.22 -10.98
N PHE A 254 -50.71 0.96 -11.32
CA PHE A 254 -49.77 1.52 -10.34
C PHE A 254 -50.46 2.48 -9.38
N ASN A 255 -51.30 3.39 -9.87
CA ASN A 255 -51.98 4.36 -9.03
C ASN A 255 -52.90 3.67 -8.01
N ASN A 256 -53.68 2.66 -8.42
CA ASN A 256 -54.55 1.90 -7.52
C ASN A 256 -53.75 1.12 -6.45
N THR A 257 -52.61 0.53 -6.82
CA THR A 257 -51.73 -0.15 -5.85
C THR A 257 -51.07 0.82 -4.88
N VAL A 258 -50.65 2.00 -5.33
CA VAL A 258 -50.09 3.05 -4.46
C VAL A 258 -51.13 3.59 -3.48
N ASP A 259 -52.37 3.79 -3.94
CA ASP A 259 -53.47 4.22 -3.10
C ASP A 259 -53.81 3.16 -2.03
N GLN A 260 -53.81 1.87 -2.40
CA GLN A 260 -54.01 0.76 -1.46
C GLN A 260 -52.91 0.66 -0.41
N ILE A 261 -51.66 0.91 -0.80
CA ILE A 261 -50.52 0.93 0.11
C ILE A 261 -50.61 2.15 1.04
N SER A 262 -50.98 3.34 0.52
CA SER A 262 -51.15 4.55 1.34
C SER A 262 -52.21 4.39 2.45
N GLY A 263 -53.20 3.52 2.25
CA GLY A 263 -54.27 3.26 3.22
C GLY A 263 -53.89 2.31 4.37
N ILE A 264 -52.69 1.72 4.37
CA ILE A 264 -52.23 0.84 5.44
C ILE A 264 -51.73 1.68 6.63
N ASN A 265 -52.25 1.37 7.83
CA ASN A 265 -51.86 2.05 9.07
C ASN A 265 -50.34 1.94 9.32
N GLY A 266 -49.65 3.08 9.40
CA GLY A 266 -48.20 3.17 9.61
C GLY A 266 -47.39 3.58 8.38
N ILE A 267 -48.03 3.87 7.25
CA ILE A 267 -47.35 4.36 6.03
C ILE A 267 -47.51 5.88 5.94
N ASN A 268 -46.38 6.60 5.88
CA ASN A 268 -46.36 8.07 5.82
C ASN A 268 -46.46 8.62 4.39
N GLU A 269 -45.84 7.94 3.41
CA GLU A 269 -45.78 8.37 2.02
C GLU A 269 -45.63 7.15 1.10
N SER A 270 -46.31 7.16 -0.05
CA SER A 270 -46.16 6.17 -1.11
C SER A 270 -46.12 6.86 -2.46
N GLN A 271 -45.10 6.58 -3.28
CA GLN A 271 -44.96 7.17 -4.62
C GLN A 271 -44.49 6.14 -5.65
N VAL A 272 -44.90 6.33 -6.91
CA VAL A 272 -44.43 5.54 -8.04
C VAL A 272 -43.10 6.11 -8.52
N TYR A 273 -42.02 5.34 -8.40
CA TYR A 273 -40.72 5.71 -8.96
C TYR A 273 -40.44 4.94 -10.25
N VAL A 274 -40.43 5.63 -11.39
CA VAL A 274 -40.13 5.02 -12.70
C VAL A 274 -38.63 5.17 -13.00
N LYS A 275 -37.90 4.06 -12.92
CA LYS A 275 -36.47 4.01 -13.25
C LYS A 275 -36.29 3.69 -14.74
N GLY A 276 -36.42 4.70 -15.60
CA GLY A 276 -36.44 4.51 -17.06
C GLY A 276 -35.43 5.37 -17.82
N LEU A 277 -34.94 4.84 -18.95
CA LEU A 277 -34.10 5.54 -19.93
C LEU A 277 -35.04 6.22 -20.94
N ILE A 278 -35.12 7.55 -20.93
CA ILE A 278 -35.95 8.29 -21.89
C ILE A 278 -35.21 8.30 -23.23
N THR A 279 -35.66 7.47 -24.17
CA THR A 279 -35.17 7.47 -25.55
C THR A 279 -36.18 8.21 -26.42
N ALA A 280 -35.71 9.24 -27.12
CA ALA A 280 -36.50 10.00 -28.08
C ALA A 280 -35.86 9.84 -29.47
N LYS A 281 -36.67 9.45 -30.45
CA LYS A 281 -36.28 9.44 -31.86
C LYS A 281 -36.93 10.65 -32.52
N GLY A 282 -36.12 11.55 -33.10
CA GLY A 282 -36.63 12.68 -33.88
C GLY A 282 -37.29 12.19 -35.17
N GLU A 283 -38.26 12.95 -35.68
CA GLU A 283 -38.69 12.82 -37.07
C GLU A 283 -37.49 13.15 -37.98
N GLU A 284 -37.27 12.31 -38.99
CA GLU A 284 -36.21 12.50 -40.01
C GLU A 284 -36.35 13.83 -40.75
#